data_AF-A0A923V1X5-F1
#
_entry.id   AF-A0A923V1X5-F1
#
_cell.length_a   1.000
_cell.length_b   1.000
_cell.length_c   1.000
_cell.angle_alpha   90.00
_cell.angle_beta   90.00
_cell.angle_gamma   90.00
#
_symmetry.space_group_name_H-M   'P 1'
#
loop_
_entity.id
_entity.type
_entity.pdbx_description
1 polymer ?
#
loop_
_entity_poly.entity_id
_entity_poly.type
_entity_poly.pdbx_seq_one_letter_code
_entity_poly.pdbx_strand_id
1 'polypeptide(L)'
;MLTQNLGYPRIGSHRELKKICENYWADKTGYKNVLQVGKNIRQENWQLQKEVEVDVIPSNDFSFYDQVLDHSLTFGAIPKRYNEVILRKGN
;
A
#
# COMPACT_ATOMS: atom_id res chain seq x y z
N MET A 1 -16.19 -21.65 -15.57
CA MET A 1 -15.47 -20.43 -15.99
C MET A 1 -14.92 -19.80 -14.73
N LEU A 2 -13.65 -19.38 -14.71
CA LEU A 2 -13.05 -18.76 -13.52
C LEU A 2 -13.47 -17.29 -13.42
N THR A 3 -13.62 -16.81 -12.19
CA THR A 3 -13.87 -15.43 -11.81
C THR A 3 -12.57 -14.74 -11.37
N GLN A 4 -12.36 -13.51 -11.82
CA GLN A 4 -11.16 -12.74 -11.49
C GLN A 4 -11.43 -11.25 -11.50
N ASN A 5 -10.64 -10.49 -10.75
CA ASN A 5 -10.52 -9.05 -10.89
C ASN A 5 -9.03 -8.66 -10.98
N LEU A 6 -8.74 -7.42 -11.40
CA LEU A 6 -7.37 -6.95 -11.67
C LEU A 6 -6.77 -6.11 -10.54
N GLY A 7 -7.52 -5.93 -9.44
CA GLY A 7 -7.14 -5.06 -8.33
C GLY A 7 -8.35 -4.70 -7.47
N TYR A 8 -8.09 -4.33 -6.23
CA TYR A 8 -9.10 -4.02 -5.24
C TYR A 8 -8.84 -2.64 -4.58
N PRO A 9 -9.90 -1.88 -4.23
CA PRO A 9 -9.73 -0.59 -3.55
C PRO A 9 -8.96 -0.72 -2.23
N ARG A 10 -7.79 -0.08 -2.18
CA ARG A 10 -6.85 -0.14 -1.05
C ARG A 10 -7.11 0.87 0.08
N ILE A 11 -8.08 1.77 -0.08
CA ILE A 11 -8.30 2.87 0.87
C ILE A 11 -8.83 2.39 2.24
N GLY A 12 -9.42 1.20 2.28
CA GLY A 12 -10.11 0.62 3.43
C GLY A 12 -11.54 1.14 3.59
N SER A 13 -12.41 0.35 4.23
CA SER A 13 -13.85 0.64 4.36
C SER A 13 -14.16 1.97 5.04
N HIS A 14 -13.27 2.45 5.91
CA HIS A 14 -13.42 3.72 6.63
C HIS A 14 -12.24 4.67 6.39
N ARG A 15 -11.60 4.56 5.22
CA ARG A 15 -10.44 5.36 4.80
C ARG A 15 -9.24 5.24 5.75
N GLU A 16 -9.01 4.05 6.27
CA GLU A 16 -7.93 3.70 7.19
C GLU A 16 -6.57 4.06 6.58
N LEU A 17 -6.36 3.77 5.29
CA LEU A 17 -5.13 4.09 4.58
C LEU A 17 -4.88 5.61 4.52
N LYS A 18 -5.92 6.40 4.23
CA LYS A 18 -5.82 7.87 4.22
C LYS A 18 -5.38 8.36 5.59
N LYS A 19 -6.10 7.94 6.64
CA LYS A 19 -5.86 8.40 8.03
C LYS A 19 -4.45 8.06 8.50
N ILE A 20 -3.98 6.83 8.23
CA ILE A 20 -2.66 6.40 8.71
C ILE A 20 -1.52 7.10 7.95
N CYS A 21 -1.65 7.30 6.63
CA CYS A 21 -0.68 8.05 5.84
C CYS A 21 -0.62 9.52 6.25
N GLU A 22 -1.77 10.18 6.43
CA GLU A 22 -1.81 11.58 6.88
C GLU A 22 -1.25 11.75 8.28
N ASN A 23 -1.53 10.82 9.20
CA ASN A 23 -0.93 10.83 10.53
C ASN A 23 0.58 10.60 10.48
N TYR A 24 1.08 9.76 9.57
CA TYR A 24 2.51 9.54 9.41
C TYR A 24 3.22 10.79 8.86
N TRP A 25 2.66 11.43 7.84
CA TRP A 25 3.22 12.68 7.30
C TRP A 25 3.14 13.86 8.27
N ALA A 26 2.23 13.81 9.24
CA ALA A 26 2.11 14.81 10.30
C ALA A 26 2.90 14.44 11.58
N ASP A 27 3.78 13.43 11.53
CA ASP A 27 4.57 12.93 12.66
C ASP A 27 3.75 12.48 13.89
N LYS A 28 2.49 12.10 13.68
CA LYS A 28 1.55 11.64 14.74
C LYS A 28 1.59 10.13 14.96
N THR A 29 2.29 9.38 14.12
CA THR A 29 2.40 7.92 14.23
C THR A 29 3.73 7.40 13.68
N GLY A 30 4.17 6.24 14.13
CA GLY A 30 5.43 5.63 13.69
C GLY A 30 5.25 4.72 12.47
N TYR A 31 6.34 4.53 11.72
CA TYR A 31 6.37 3.70 10.50
C TYR A 31 5.85 2.27 10.72
N LYS A 32 6.17 1.64 11.87
CA LYS A 32 5.66 0.30 12.21
C LYS A 32 4.13 0.23 12.21
N ASN A 33 3.46 1.29 12.67
CA ASN A 33 2.00 1.34 12.68
C ASN A 33 1.43 1.49 11.27
N VAL A 34 2.09 2.29 10.41
CA VAL A 34 1.74 2.40 8.98
C VAL A 34 1.77 1.03 8.30
N LEU A 35 2.84 0.27 8.52
CA LEU A 35 2.98 -1.08 7.97
C LEU A 35 1.92 -2.04 8.51
N GLN A 36 1.60 -1.96 9.80
CA GLN A 36 0.57 -2.80 10.41
C GLN A 36 -0.82 -2.52 9.83
N VAL A 37 -1.21 -1.24 9.69
CA VAL A 37 -2.49 -0.88 9.07
C VAL A 37 -2.54 -1.34 7.61
N GLY A 38 -1.46 -1.15 6.84
CA GLY A 38 -1.38 -1.65 5.46
C GLY A 38 -1.51 -3.17 5.37
N LYS A 39 -0.92 -3.91 6.32
CA LYS A 39 -1.06 -5.38 6.42
C LYS A 39 -2.52 -5.78 6.68
N ASN A 40 -3.18 -5.12 7.63
CA ASN A 40 -4.57 -5.42 7.97
C ASN A 40 -5.51 -5.20 6.78
N ILE A 41 -5.38 -4.06 6.08
CA ILE A 41 -6.20 -3.76 4.89
C ILE A 41 -6.03 -4.83 3.81
N ARG A 42 -4.79 -5.25 3.51
CA ARG A 42 -4.56 -6.31 2.52
C ARG A 42 -5.19 -7.64 2.94
N GLN A 43 -5.02 -8.00 4.21
CA GLN A 43 -5.60 -9.24 4.77
C GLN A 43 -7.13 -9.23 4.69
N GLU A 44 -7.77 -8.13 5.09
CA GLU A 44 -9.23 -7.96 5.02
C GLU A 44 -9.73 -8.03 3.58
N ASN A 45 -9.07 -7.34 2.65
CA ASN A 45 -9.44 -7.35 1.23
C ASN A 45 -9.31 -8.73 0.59
N TRP A 46 -8.24 -9.48 0.90
CA TRP A 46 -8.07 -10.84 0.38
C TRP A 46 -9.07 -11.82 1.00
N GLN A 47 -9.32 -11.69 2.30
CA GLN A 47 -10.28 -12.53 3.00
C GLN A 47 -11.69 -12.32 2.45
N LEU A 48 -12.11 -11.08 2.22
CA LEU A 48 -13.40 -10.76 1.62
C LEU A 48 -13.54 -11.37 0.22
N GLN A 49 -12.53 -11.20 -0.65
CA GLN A 49 -12.56 -11.76 -2.01
C GLN A 49 -12.61 -13.30 -2.01
N LYS A 50 -11.93 -13.93 -1.05
CA LYS A 50 -11.99 -15.38 -0.82
C LYS A 50 -13.38 -15.82 -0.35
N GLU A 51 -14.00 -15.07 0.56
CA GLU A 51 -15.34 -15.34 1.09
C GLU A 51 -16.43 -15.23 0.03
N VAL A 52 -16.27 -14.35 -0.95
CA VAL A 52 -17.18 -14.26 -2.11
C VAL A 52 -16.74 -15.13 -3.29
N GLU A 53 -15.87 -16.10 -3.04
CA GLU A 53 -15.47 -17.17 -3.99
C GLU A 53 -14.83 -16.66 -5.30
N VAL A 54 -14.05 -15.57 -5.26
CA VAL A 54 -13.22 -15.15 -6.40
C VAL A 54 -12.09 -16.18 -6.62
N ASP A 55 -12.02 -16.76 -7.81
CA ASP A 55 -11.05 -17.82 -8.13
C ASP A 55 -9.61 -17.30 -8.20
N VAL A 56 -9.41 -16.11 -8.79
CA VAL A 56 -8.09 -15.47 -8.95
C VAL A 56 -8.09 -14.08 -8.31
N ILE A 57 -7.45 -13.99 -7.16
CA ILE A 57 -7.39 -12.77 -6.33
C ILE A 57 -6.09 -12.00 -6.64
N PRO A 58 -6.15 -10.68 -6.89
CA PRO A 58 -4.98 -9.88 -7.21
C PRO A 58 -4.04 -9.71 -6.00
N SER A 59 -2.78 -9.41 -6.32
CA SER A 59 -1.79 -8.94 -5.35
C SER A 59 -0.97 -7.82 -5.99
N ASN A 60 -0.24 -7.08 -5.16
CA ASN A 60 0.58 -5.92 -5.58
C ASN A 60 -0.22 -4.72 -6.14
N ASP A 61 -1.56 -4.78 -6.06
CA ASP A 61 -2.50 -3.70 -6.32
C ASP A 61 -2.56 -2.68 -5.15
N PHE A 62 -2.25 -3.14 -3.94
CA PHE A 62 -2.04 -2.28 -2.77
C PHE A 62 -0.78 -1.41 -2.94
N SER A 63 -0.92 -0.13 -2.58
CA SER A 63 0.16 0.85 -2.47
C SER A 63 -0.14 1.81 -1.32
N PHE A 64 0.90 2.31 -0.65
CA PHE A 64 0.75 3.40 0.31
C PHE A 64 0.52 4.77 -0.35
N TYR A 65 0.71 4.87 -1.67
CA TYR A 65 0.47 6.10 -2.42
C TYR A 65 -0.01 5.79 -3.84
N ASP A 66 0.91 5.34 -4.69
CA ASP A 66 0.69 5.03 -6.10
C ASP A 66 1.53 3.83 -6.54
N GLN A 67 0.90 2.90 -7.26
CA GLN A 67 1.53 1.67 -7.72
C GLN A 67 2.56 1.90 -8.83
N VAL A 68 2.47 2.98 -9.62
CA VAL A 68 3.50 3.31 -10.62
C VAL A 68 4.74 3.87 -9.93
N LEU A 69 4.56 4.67 -8.87
CA LEU A 69 5.63 5.09 -7.99
C LEU A 69 6.32 3.89 -7.31
N ASP A 70 5.56 2.90 -6.84
CA ASP A 70 6.15 1.68 -6.26
C ASP A 70 7.06 0.95 -7.26
N HIS A 71 6.65 0.88 -8.54
CA HIS A 71 7.50 0.30 -9.60
C HIS A 71 8.74 1.16 -9.86
N SER A 72 8.60 2.48 -9.86
CA SER A 72 9.73 3.40 -10.02
C SER A 72 10.77 3.20 -8.91
N LEU A 73 10.32 3.03 -7.66
CA LEU A 73 11.19 2.70 -6.53
C LEU A 73 11.81 1.30 -6.67
N THR A 74 11.02 0.30 -7.05
CA THR A 74 11.46 -1.09 -7.21
C THR A 74 12.58 -1.24 -8.24
N PHE A 75 12.48 -0.52 -9.36
CA PHE A 75 13.48 -0.57 -10.43
C PHE A 75 14.60 0.46 -10.28
N GLY A 76 14.62 1.25 -9.19
CA GLY A 76 15.61 2.29 -8.99
C GLY A 76 15.51 3.45 -9.98
N ALA A 77 14.36 3.64 -10.62
CA ALA A 77 14.05 4.76 -11.50
C ALA A 77 13.80 6.06 -10.70
N ILE A 78 14.76 6.43 -9.87
CA ILE A 78 14.65 7.53 -8.91
C ILE A 78 15.51 8.70 -9.40
N PRO A 79 14.91 9.88 -9.66
CA PRO A 79 15.67 11.06 -10.08
C PRO A 79 16.72 11.48 -9.05
N LYS A 80 17.93 11.84 -9.52
CA LYS A 80 19.08 12.22 -8.67
C LYS A 80 18.77 13.27 -7.59
N ARG A 81 17.81 14.18 -7.83
CA ARG A 81 17.40 15.20 -6.85
C ARG A 81 16.82 14.63 -5.55
N TYR A 82 16.36 13.38 -5.54
CA TYR A 82 15.86 12.71 -4.33
C TYR A 82 16.96 11.96 -3.56
N ASN A 83 18.21 11.94 -4.03
CA ASN A 83 19.31 11.25 -3.35
C ASN A 83 19.51 11.75 -1.93
N GLU A 84 19.34 13.05 -1.65
CA GLU A 84 19.47 13.59 -0.30
C GLU A 84 18.45 12.99 0.68
N VAL A 85 17.24 12.70 0.19
CA VAL A 85 16.16 12.08 0.98
C VAL A 85 16.45 10.60 1.23
N ILE A 86 17.00 9.90 0.23
CA ILE A 86 17.29 8.46 0.31
C ILE A 86 18.55 8.17 1.15
N LEU A 87 19.58 9.01 1.03
CA LEU A 87 20.89 8.80 1.63
C LEU A 87 21.00 9.37 3.05
N ARG A 88 20.08 10.24 3.46
CA ARG A 88 19.99 10.67 4.86
C ARG A 88 19.52 9.50 5.72
N LYS A 89 20.46 8.87 6.43
CA LYS A 89 20.15 7.96 7.55
C LYS A 89 19.53 8.78 8.69
N GLY A 90 18.26 8.58 8.99
CA GLY A 90 17.62 9.27 10.12
C GLY A 90 16.10 9.17 10.27
N ASN A 91 15.38 8.50 9.37
CA ASN A 91 13.93 8.26 9.51
C ASN A 91 13.64 6.83 9.95
#